data_AF-A0A673N5N2-F1
#
_entry.id   AF-A0A673N5N2-F1
#
_cell.length_a   1.000
_cell.length_b   1.000
_cell.length_c   1.000
_cell.angle_alpha   90.00
_cell.angle_beta   90.00
_cell.angle_gamma   90.00
#
_symmetry.space_group_name_H-M   'P 1'
#
loop_
_entity.id
_entity.type
_entity.pdbx_description
1 polymer ?
#
loop_
_entity_poly.entity_id
_entity_poly.type
_entity_poly.pdbx_seq_one_letter_code
_entity_poly.pdbx_strand_id
1 'polypeptide(L)'
;VWKPAARLQCVIWGRIVGHWVWIAVLSFLATFPVQQLGAFPSSLSDCQTPTGWNCSGDDDRDTDLFLCDTNTCKFDGECLRIGDIITCICNFKCNNDYVPVCGSNNENYENECFLRRDACKQQTEILVVSEGSCPADAGSGSGDEGNEGSAENGQKETSTCDICQFGAECDVDAEDVW
;
A
#
# COMPACT_ATOMS: atom_id res chain seq x y z
N VAL A 1 -24.59 -88.97 -12.68
CA VAL A 1 -25.83 -88.15 -12.63
C VAL A 1 -25.50 -86.76 -13.18
N TRP A 2 -25.95 -86.49 -14.41
CA TRP A 2 -26.19 -85.21 -15.10
C TRP A 2 -25.07 -84.12 -15.24
N LYS A 3 -24.38 -84.22 -16.40
CA LYS A 3 -23.92 -83.21 -17.39
C LYS A 3 -23.01 -82.01 -17.00
N PRO A 4 -21.74 -81.99 -17.47
CA PRO A 4 -20.88 -80.79 -17.51
C PRO A 4 -21.25 -79.76 -18.60
N ALA A 5 -22.25 -80.05 -19.46
CA ALA A 5 -22.63 -79.20 -20.58
C ALA A 5 -23.39 -77.91 -20.20
N ALA A 6 -24.03 -77.86 -19.03
CA ALA A 6 -24.85 -76.71 -18.61
C ALA A 6 -24.03 -75.50 -18.15
N ARG A 7 -22.82 -75.73 -17.60
CA ARG A 7 -21.97 -74.68 -17.05
C ARG A 7 -21.30 -73.83 -18.15
N LEU A 8 -20.96 -74.45 -19.28
CA LEU A 8 -20.38 -73.75 -20.43
C LEU A 8 -21.46 -72.88 -21.14
N GLN A 9 -22.69 -73.40 -21.28
CA GLN A 9 -23.78 -72.63 -21.89
C GLN A 9 -24.18 -71.39 -21.08
N CYS A 10 -24.13 -71.43 -19.74
CA CYS A 10 -24.45 -70.28 -18.89
C CYS A 10 -23.41 -69.15 -18.98
N VAL A 11 -22.12 -69.48 -19.12
CA VAL A 11 -21.03 -68.50 -19.31
C VAL A 11 -21.06 -67.90 -20.72
N ILE A 12 -21.36 -68.73 -21.73
CA ILE A 12 -21.52 -68.28 -23.12
C ILE A 12 -22.76 -67.38 -23.26
N TRP A 13 -23.88 -67.73 -22.63
CA TRP A 13 -25.08 -66.87 -22.59
C TRP A 13 -24.84 -65.56 -21.84
N GLY A 14 -24.11 -65.58 -20.70
CA GLY A 14 -23.75 -64.35 -19.99
C GLY A 14 -22.86 -63.41 -20.82
N ARG A 15 -21.94 -63.97 -21.63
CA ARG A 15 -21.11 -63.20 -22.56
C ARG A 15 -21.89 -62.68 -23.77
N ILE A 16 -22.83 -63.46 -24.31
CA ILE A 16 -23.68 -63.06 -25.43
C ILE A 16 -24.64 -61.95 -25.00
N VAL A 17 -25.34 -62.11 -23.87
CA VAL A 17 -26.25 -61.09 -23.32
C VAL A 17 -25.48 -59.81 -22.99
N GLY A 18 -24.28 -59.91 -22.41
CA GLY A 18 -23.40 -58.76 -22.22
C GLY A 18 -23.01 -58.08 -23.53
N HIS A 19 -22.70 -58.85 -24.59
CA HIS A 19 -22.34 -58.30 -25.89
C HIS A 19 -23.53 -57.60 -26.57
N TRP A 20 -24.74 -58.15 -26.48
CA TRP A 20 -25.95 -57.50 -26.99
C TRP A 20 -26.31 -56.23 -26.21
N VAL A 21 -26.08 -56.20 -24.89
CA VAL A 21 -26.23 -54.98 -24.07
C VAL A 21 -25.21 -53.92 -24.47
N TRP A 22 -23.94 -54.31 -24.67
CA TRP A 22 -22.90 -53.39 -25.14
C TRP A 22 -23.15 -52.88 -26.56
N ILE A 23 -23.59 -53.74 -27.47
CA ILE A 23 -23.98 -53.34 -28.82
C ILE A 23 -25.18 -52.39 -28.77
N ALA A 24 -26.18 -52.67 -27.94
CA ALA A 24 -27.33 -51.79 -27.76
C ALA A 24 -26.91 -50.42 -27.20
N VAL A 25 -26.03 -50.39 -26.19
CA VAL A 25 -25.47 -49.15 -25.62
C VAL A 25 -24.64 -48.37 -26.65
N LEU A 26 -23.78 -49.04 -27.42
CA LEU A 26 -22.99 -48.40 -28.47
C LEU A 26 -23.86 -47.89 -29.62
N SER A 27 -24.90 -48.63 -30.01
CA SER A 27 -25.90 -48.15 -30.97
C SER A 27 -26.63 -46.92 -30.43
N PHE A 28 -27.04 -46.94 -29.16
CA PHE A 28 -27.74 -45.82 -28.54
C PHE A 28 -26.84 -44.57 -28.45
N LEU A 29 -25.57 -44.73 -28.07
CA LEU A 29 -24.56 -43.66 -28.07
C LEU A 29 -24.23 -43.14 -29.47
N ALA A 30 -24.28 -43.99 -30.51
CA ALA A 30 -24.07 -43.59 -31.89
C ALA A 30 -25.30 -42.93 -32.55
N THR A 31 -26.51 -43.20 -32.03
CA THR A 31 -27.76 -42.56 -32.47
C THR A 31 -28.14 -41.35 -31.64
N PHE A 32 -27.50 -41.13 -30.48
CA PHE A 32 -27.58 -39.84 -29.81
C PHE A 32 -26.99 -38.82 -30.76
N PRO A 33 -27.78 -37.82 -31.21
CA PRO A 33 -27.19 -36.72 -31.95
C PRO A 33 -26.11 -36.18 -31.03
N VAL A 34 -24.86 -36.17 -31.51
CA VAL A 34 -23.85 -35.28 -30.98
C VAL A 34 -24.47 -33.90 -31.14
N GLN A 35 -25.22 -33.48 -30.12
CA GLN A 35 -25.53 -32.08 -29.92
C GLN A 35 -24.14 -31.50 -29.80
N GLN A 36 -23.69 -30.96 -30.93
CA GLN A 36 -22.57 -30.07 -31.06
C GLN A 36 -22.58 -29.27 -29.77
N LEU A 37 -21.60 -29.54 -28.90
CA LEU A 37 -21.28 -28.62 -27.82
C LEU A 37 -21.19 -27.29 -28.52
N GLY A 38 -22.19 -26.45 -28.29
CA GLY A 38 -22.35 -25.19 -29.01
C GLY A 38 -20.99 -24.53 -28.99
N ALA A 39 -20.43 -24.29 -30.17
CA ALA A 39 -19.21 -23.54 -30.28
C ALA A 39 -19.38 -22.30 -29.42
N PHE A 40 -18.51 -22.12 -28.42
CA PHE A 40 -18.43 -20.87 -27.72
C PHE A 40 -18.22 -19.79 -28.79
N PRO A 41 -19.07 -18.76 -28.86
CA PRO A 41 -18.96 -17.75 -29.90
C PRO A 41 -17.60 -17.06 -29.74
N SER A 42 -16.75 -17.18 -30.77
CA SER A 42 -15.43 -16.57 -30.81
C SER A 42 -15.48 -15.07 -31.12
N SER A 43 -16.67 -14.46 -31.23
CA SER A 43 -16.84 -13.04 -31.56
C SER A 43 -18.17 -12.46 -31.08
N LEU A 44 -18.12 -11.21 -30.62
CA LEU A 44 -19.19 -10.40 -30.03
C LEU A 44 -20.35 -10.06 -30.99
N SER A 45 -20.22 -10.36 -32.29
CA SER A 45 -21.20 -9.95 -33.31
C SER A 45 -22.39 -10.89 -33.50
N ASP A 46 -22.40 -12.06 -32.86
CA ASP A 46 -23.45 -13.08 -33.05
C ASP A 46 -24.62 -12.99 -32.03
N CYS A 47 -24.68 -11.94 -31.20
CA CYS A 47 -25.74 -11.79 -30.21
C CYS A 47 -27.02 -11.18 -30.79
N GLN A 48 -27.73 -11.94 -31.63
CA GLN A 48 -29.09 -11.58 -32.06
C GLN A 48 -30.02 -12.80 -31.98
N THR A 49 -30.36 -13.23 -30.77
CA THR A 49 -31.46 -14.20 -30.55
C THR A 49 -32.40 -13.74 -29.43
N PRO A 50 -33.68 -14.20 -29.42
CA PRO A 50 -34.77 -13.55 -28.68
C PRO A 50 -34.81 -13.87 -27.18
N THR A 51 -33.95 -14.78 -26.71
CA THR A 51 -33.88 -15.16 -25.30
C THR A 51 -32.65 -14.49 -24.71
N GLY A 52 -32.88 -13.30 -24.14
CA GLY A 52 -31.84 -12.43 -23.59
C GLY A 52 -30.89 -13.18 -22.65
N TRP A 53 -29.64 -13.24 -23.06
CA TRP A 53 -28.52 -13.36 -22.16
C TRP A 53 -27.99 -11.95 -21.94
N ASN A 54 -27.89 -11.54 -20.68
CA ASN A 54 -27.24 -10.29 -20.32
C ASN A 54 -25.74 -10.47 -20.58
N CYS A 55 -25.28 -10.08 -21.76
CA CYS A 55 -23.86 -9.97 -22.07
C CYS A 55 -23.30 -8.77 -21.32
N SER A 56 -23.05 -8.96 -20.02
CA SER A 56 -22.06 -8.16 -19.32
C SER A 56 -20.72 -8.58 -19.90
N GLY A 57 -20.23 -7.83 -20.88
CA GLY A 57 -18.82 -7.88 -21.21
C GLY A 57 -18.08 -7.56 -19.92
N ASP A 58 -17.40 -8.56 -19.38
CA ASP A 58 -16.44 -8.35 -18.31
C ASP A 58 -15.30 -7.52 -18.91
N ASP A 59 -15.53 -6.22 -18.86
CA ASP A 59 -14.58 -5.21 -18.42
C ASP A 59 -13.15 -5.36 -18.97
N ASP A 60 -12.84 -4.52 -19.96
CA ASP A 60 -11.50 -4.01 -20.29
C ASP A 60 -10.86 -3.23 -19.11
N ARG A 61 -11.13 -3.59 -17.85
CA ARG A 61 -10.69 -2.85 -16.65
C ARG A 61 -9.39 -3.35 -16.05
N ASP A 62 -8.54 -4.02 -16.83
CA ASP A 62 -7.17 -4.34 -16.41
C ASP A 62 -6.12 -3.41 -17.03
N THR A 63 -6.50 -2.47 -17.91
CA THR A 63 -5.57 -1.48 -18.48
C THR A 63 -5.58 -0.11 -17.79
N ASP A 64 -6.55 0.16 -16.90
CA ASP A 64 -6.68 1.45 -16.22
C ASP A 64 -5.93 1.54 -14.88
N LEU A 65 -5.19 0.49 -14.50
CA LEU A 65 -4.39 0.48 -13.27
C LEU A 65 -3.18 1.45 -13.30
N PHE A 66 -2.89 2.06 -14.45
CA PHE A 66 -1.76 2.98 -14.66
C PHE A 66 -2.17 4.42 -15.02
N LEU A 67 -3.39 4.84 -14.64
CA LEU A 67 -3.81 6.22 -14.80
C LEU A 67 -3.56 7.02 -13.51
N CYS A 68 -3.23 8.30 -13.66
CA CYS A 68 -3.16 9.24 -12.55
C CYS A 68 -4.57 9.43 -11.95
N ASP A 69 -4.91 8.60 -10.97
CA ASP A 69 -6.13 8.74 -10.20
C ASP A 69 -5.94 9.76 -9.08
N THR A 70 -7.08 10.24 -8.55
CA THR A 70 -7.12 11.19 -7.42
C THR A 70 -6.43 10.68 -6.14
N ASN A 71 -6.10 9.38 -6.07
CA ASN A 71 -5.44 8.75 -4.93
C ASN A 71 -3.98 8.34 -5.18
N THR A 72 -3.46 8.49 -6.42
CA THR A 72 -2.13 8.01 -6.79
C THR A 72 -1.02 8.89 -6.24
N CYS A 73 -1.22 10.22 -6.25
CA CYS A 73 -0.33 11.19 -5.61
C CYS A 73 -1.10 11.96 -4.54
N LYS A 74 -0.67 11.83 -3.29
CA LYS A 74 -1.20 12.55 -2.13
C LYS A 74 -0.38 13.79 -1.80
N PHE A 75 -0.93 14.62 -0.91
CA PHE A 75 -0.28 15.83 -0.38
C PHE A 75 0.06 16.86 -1.46
N ASP A 76 -0.93 17.21 -2.28
CA ASP A 76 -0.81 18.23 -3.34
C ASP A 76 0.30 17.95 -4.39
N GLY A 77 0.66 16.68 -4.58
CA GLY A 77 1.58 16.25 -5.63
C GLY A 77 0.93 16.22 -7.01
N GLU A 78 1.63 16.71 -8.04
CA GLU A 78 1.19 16.61 -9.43
C GLU A 78 1.57 15.24 -9.99
N CYS A 79 0.57 14.46 -10.41
CA CYS A 79 0.81 13.15 -11.00
C CYS A 79 1.17 13.29 -12.48
N LEU A 80 2.35 12.79 -12.86
CA LEU A 80 2.83 12.78 -14.24
C LEU A 80 3.12 11.36 -14.71
N ARG A 81 2.61 11.03 -15.90
CA ARG A 81 2.90 9.75 -16.58
C ARG A 81 4.06 9.94 -17.55
N ILE A 82 5.20 9.30 -17.27
CA ILE A 82 6.39 9.32 -18.13
C ILE A 82 6.59 7.90 -18.68
N GLY A 83 6.13 7.65 -19.91
CA GLY A 83 6.09 6.29 -20.48
C GLY A 83 5.09 5.43 -19.72
N ASP A 84 5.56 4.32 -19.15
CA ASP A 84 4.74 3.39 -18.35
C ASP A 84 4.95 3.55 -16.82
N ILE A 85 5.65 4.61 -16.41
CA ILE A 85 5.92 4.93 -14.99
C ILE A 85 5.08 6.13 -14.58
N ILE A 86 4.43 6.01 -13.42
CA ILE A 86 3.74 7.13 -12.76
C ILE A 86 4.71 7.78 -11.77
N THR A 87 4.88 9.09 -11.88
CA THR A 87 5.75 9.89 -11.00
C THR A 87 4.97 11.01 -10.34
N CYS A 88 5.11 11.15 -9.02
CA CYS A 88 4.55 12.28 -8.27
C CYS A 88 5.56 13.44 -8.21
N ILE A 89 5.19 14.59 -8.77
CA ILE A 89 6.00 15.81 -8.79
C ILE A 89 5.52 16.73 -7.67
N CYS A 90 6.39 16.94 -6.68
CA CYS A 90 6.11 17.77 -5.51
C CYS A 90 6.67 19.19 -5.68
N ASN A 91 6.01 20.00 -6.52
CA ASN A 91 6.44 21.37 -6.82
C ASN A 91 5.84 22.39 -5.86
N PHE A 92 6.40 22.49 -4.66
CA PHE A 92 5.99 23.45 -3.64
C PHE A 92 6.78 24.75 -3.77
N LYS A 93 6.08 25.88 -3.90
CA LYS A 93 6.66 27.22 -3.81
C LYS A 93 6.68 27.67 -2.35
N CYS A 94 7.74 27.31 -1.64
CA CYS A 94 7.94 27.71 -0.25
C CYS A 94 8.67 29.06 -0.16
N ASN A 95 8.27 29.89 0.78
CA ASN A 95 9.07 31.03 1.21
C ASN A 95 10.26 30.53 2.04
N ASN A 96 11.31 31.34 2.11
CA ASN A 96 12.47 31.08 2.97
C ASN A 96 12.30 31.67 4.38
N ASP A 97 11.05 31.91 4.80
CA ASP A 97 10.75 32.36 6.14
C ASP A 97 11.06 31.22 7.12
N TYR A 98 11.90 31.49 8.12
CA TYR A 98 12.31 30.52 9.11
C TYR A 98 11.31 30.54 10.28
N VAL A 99 10.37 29.59 10.24
CA VAL A 99 9.33 29.38 11.25
C VAL A 99 9.31 27.89 11.56
N PRO A 100 10.25 27.40 12.40
CA PRO A 100 10.48 25.97 12.56
C PRO A 100 9.24 25.27 13.10
N VAL A 101 8.99 24.06 12.61
CA VAL A 101 7.90 23.19 13.07
C VAL A 101 8.41 21.77 13.28
N CYS A 102 7.87 21.10 14.30
CA CYS A 102 8.12 19.69 14.55
C CYS A 102 7.09 18.84 13.82
N GLY A 103 7.54 17.94 12.95
CA GLY A 103 6.69 16.98 12.26
C GLY A 103 6.32 15.77 13.14
N SER A 104 5.26 15.06 12.76
CA SER A 104 4.83 13.81 13.41
C SER A 104 5.81 12.66 13.27
N ASN A 105 6.80 12.80 12.39
CA ASN A 105 7.98 11.94 12.24
C ASN A 105 9.13 12.32 13.18
N ASN A 106 8.93 13.27 14.11
CA ASN A 106 9.95 13.76 15.03
C ASN A 106 11.13 14.45 14.31
N GLU A 107 10.90 14.94 13.09
CA GLU A 107 11.86 15.72 12.31
C GLU A 107 11.53 17.22 12.35
N ASN A 108 12.58 18.03 12.29
CA ASN A 108 12.49 19.48 12.28
C ASN A 108 12.39 20.01 10.85
N TYR A 109 11.39 20.84 10.59
CA TYR A 109 11.23 21.51 9.29
C TYR A 109 11.41 23.02 9.46
N GLU A 110 12.05 23.67 8.49
CA GLU A 110 12.26 25.13 8.48
C GLU A 110 10.94 25.91 8.50
N ASN A 111 9.88 25.35 7.89
CA ASN A 111 8.51 25.84 7.95
C ASN A 111 7.51 24.76 7.50
N GLU A 112 6.21 25.04 7.69
CA GLU A 112 5.12 24.13 7.33
C GLU A 112 5.11 23.78 5.82
N CYS A 113 5.51 24.71 4.94
CA CYS A 113 5.56 24.42 3.50
C CYS A 113 6.59 23.33 3.19
N PHE A 114 7.76 23.39 3.83
CA PHE A 114 8.78 22.36 3.68
C PHE A 114 8.36 21.01 4.25
N LEU A 115 7.61 21.01 5.35
CA LEU A 115 6.99 19.80 5.90
C LEU A 115 6.01 19.16 4.91
N ARG A 116 5.09 19.95 4.33
CA ARG A 116 4.12 19.44 3.33
C ARG A 116 4.80 18.94 2.05
N ARG A 117 5.85 19.63 1.60
CA ARG A 117 6.66 19.20 0.45
C ARG A 117 7.29 17.84 0.71
N ASP A 118 7.76 17.61 1.93
CA ASP A 118 8.37 16.35 2.31
C ASP A 118 7.33 15.23 2.45
N ALA A 119 6.16 15.53 3.03
CA ALA A 119 5.00 14.63 3.04
C ALA A 119 4.62 14.17 1.61
N CYS A 120 4.64 15.10 0.65
CA CYS A 120 4.45 14.77 -0.76
C CYS A 120 5.54 13.86 -1.31
N LYS A 121 6.83 14.16 -1.06
CA LYS A 121 7.93 13.33 -1.58
C LYS A 121 7.92 11.91 -1.02
N GLN A 122 7.60 11.78 0.26
CA GLN A 122 7.52 10.51 0.96
C GLN A 122 6.16 9.80 0.74
N GLN A 123 5.19 10.48 0.10
CA GLN A 123 3.81 10.00 -0.03
C GLN A 123 3.22 9.51 1.30
N THR A 124 3.62 10.17 2.40
CA THR A 124 3.27 9.81 3.77
C THR A 124 2.76 11.05 4.49
N GLU A 125 1.74 10.88 5.32
CA GLU A 125 1.17 11.99 6.08
C GLU A 125 2.14 12.42 7.18
N ILE A 126 2.53 13.70 7.13
CA ILE A 126 3.33 14.35 8.17
C ILE A 126 2.48 15.51 8.69
N LEU A 127 2.18 15.48 9.98
CA LEU A 127 1.40 16.53 10.66
C LEU A 127 2.32 17.38 11.51
N VAL A 128 1.95 18.64 11.70
CA VAL A 128 2.63 19.50 12.68
C VAL A 128 2.23 19.06 14.08
N VAL A 129 3.20 18.66 14.90
CA VAL A 129 2.99 18.26 16.30
C VAL A 129 3.18 19.45 17.23
N SER A 130 4.18 20.28 16.97
CA SER A 130 4.49 21.47 17.76
C SER A 130 5.03 22.58 16.86
N GLU A 131 4.71 23.81 17.23
CA GLU A 131 5.46 24.98 16.75
C GLU A 131 6.86 24.96 17.38
N GLY A 132 7.87 25.39 16.65
CA GLY A 132 9.27 25.29 17.06
C GLY A 132 9.91 23.94 16.74
N SER A 133 11.12 23.74 17.26
CA SER A 133 11.86 22.50 17.03
C SER A 133 11.33 21.33 17.86
N CYS A 134 11.49 20.10 17.36
CA CYS A 134 11.16 18.90 18.10
C CYS A 134 11.94 18.85 19.44
N PRO A 135 11.33 18.33 20.51
CA PRO A 135 12.02 18.18 21.78
C PRO A 135 13.27 17.32 21.57
N ALA A 136 14.43 17.82 21.98
CA ALA A 136 15.64 17.02 21.98
C ALA A 136 15.40 15.81 22.89
N ASP A 137 15.37 14.62 22.31
CA ASP A 137 15.36 13.40 23.10
C ASP A 137 16.54 13.50 24.08
N ALA A 138 16.25 13.37 25.37
CA ALA A 138 17.24 13.52 26.45
C ALA A 138 18.37 12.46 26.44
N GLY A 139 18.61 11.79 25.31
CA GLY A 139 19.60 10.75 25.09
C GLY A 139 20.62 11.02 23.97
N SER A 140 20.51 12.10 23.19
CA SER A 140 21.52 12.45 22.18
C SER A 140 22.34 13.66 22.62
N GLY A 141 23.29 13.41 23.52
CA GLY A 141 24.34 14.35 23.84
C GLY A 141 25.31 14.48 22.67
N SER A 142 25.02 15.41 21.77
CA SER A 142 26.03 16.00 20.88
C SER A 142 26.32 17.38 21.44
N GLY A 143 27.29 17.45 22.36
CA GLY A 143 27.89 18.72 22.71
C GLY A 143 28.69 19.20 21.50
N ASP A 144 28.40 20.42 21.07
CA ASP A 144 29.38 21.37 20.56
C ASP A 144 28.76 22.77 20.69
N GLU A 145 29.36 23.58 21.56
CA GLU A 145 29.05 25.00 21.73
C GLU A 145 29.51 25.81 20.52
N GLY A 146 28.73 26.82 20.12
CA GLY A 146 29.06 27.67 18.99
C GLY A 146 28.10 28.84 18.75
N ASN A 147 28.10 29.80 19.69
CA ASN A 147 27.93 31.25 19.52
C ASN A 147 26.69 31.85 18.78
N GLU A 148 25.81 32.44 19.60
CA GLU A 148 25.41 33.86 19.62
C GLU A 148 24.70 34.51 18.40
N GLY A 149 23.47 34.96 18.65
CA GLY A 149 22.66 35.84 17.81
C GLY A 149 21.32 36.17 18.49
N SER A 150 21.25 37.35 19.08
CA SER A 150 20.18 37.86 19.95
C SER A 150 18.76 37.84 19.37
N ALA A 151 17.82 37.29 20.15
CA ALA A 151 16.46 37.82 20.26
C ALA A 151 15.97 37.57 21.70
N GLU A 152 15.84 38.67 22.42
CA GLU A 152 15.50 38.80 23.82
C GLU A 152 14.12 38.22 24.13
N ASN A 153 14.05 37.16 24.95
CA ASN A 153 12.98 37.02 25.94
C ASN A 153 13.38 36.06 27.07
N GLY A 154 13.71 36.62 28.23
CA GLY A 154 13.58 35.91 29.52
C GLY A 154 14.63 34.85 29.86
N GLN A 155 15.91 35.09 29.62
CA GLN A 155 16.95 34.33 30.33
C GLN A 155 17.05 34.87 31.76
N LYS A 156 16.55 34.08 32.71
CA LYS A 156 16.98 34.19 34.10
C LYS A 156 18.46 33.80 34.13
N GLU A 157 19.33 34.78 33.96
CA GLU A 157 20.76 34.72 34.24
C GLU A 157 20.94 34.17 35.65
N THR A 158 21.23 32.88 35.76
CA THR A 158 21.59 32.26 37.03
C THR A 158 23.03 32.64 37.30
N SER A 159 23.20 33.81 37.92
CA SER A 159 24.49 34.25 38.45
C SER A 159 25.13 33.12 39.27
N THR A 160 26.46 33.06 39.30
CA THR A 160 27.31 32.03 39.93
C THR A 160 27.04 31.73 41.42
N CYS A 161 25.96 32.24 42.01
CA CYS A 161 25.51 32.03 43.38
C CYS A 161 24.16 31.29 43.55
N ASP A 162 23.59 30.70 42.51
CA ASP A 162 22.24 30.12 42.60
C ASP A 162 22.20 28.62 42.99
N ILE A 163 23.34 27.97 43.24
CA ILE A 163 23.38 26.55 43.65
C ILE A 163 24.25 26.38 44.91
N CYS A 164 23.74 26.86 46.04
CA CYS A 164 24.26 26.50 47.36
C CYS A 164 23.23 25.65 48.11
N GLN A 165 23.48 24.34 48.23
CA GLN A 165 22.68 23.46 49.09
C GLN A 165 23.38 23.35 50.46
N PHE A 166 22.61 23.47 51.55
CA PHE A 166 23.03 23.43 52.97
C PHE A 166 23.45 24.73 53.67
N GLY A 167 22.95 25.90 53.26
CA GLY A 167 22.98 27.11 54.08
C GLY A 167 24.36 27.76 54.24
N ALA A 168 25.20 27.68 53.21
CA ALA A 168 26.41 28.48 53.12
C ALA A 168 26.07 29.90 52.65
N GLU A 169 26.58 30.92 53.36
CA GLU A 169 26.49 32.33 52.96
C GLU A 169 27.54 32.58 51.86
N CYS A 170 27.16 33.34 50.84
CA CYS A 170 28.01 33.70 49.73
C CYS A 170 28.90 34.89 50.13
N ASP A 171 30.13 34.66 50.54
CA ASP A 171 31.08 35.75 50.77
C ASP A 171 31.57 36.29 49.42
N VAL A 172 31.05 37.47 49.05
CA VAL A 172 31.37 38.20 47.81
C VAL A 172 32.74 38.89 47.81
N ASP A 173 33.60 38.61 48.80
CA ASP A 173 34.86 39.35 49.03
C ASP A 173 36.13 38.49 48.84
N ALA A 174 36.10 37.45 48.00
CA ALA A 174 37.34 36.83 47.52
C ALA A 174 37.97 37.69 46.42
N GLU A 175 38.43 38.88 46.79
CA GLU A 175 39.24 39.76 45.94
C GLU A 175 40.48 39.02 45.43
N ASP A 176 40.73 39.18 44.13
CA ASP A 176 41.86 38.64 43.39
C ASP A 176 43.20 38.92 44.08
N VAL A 177 44.01 37.88 44.30
CA VAL A 177 45.42 38.04 44.69
C VAL A 177 46.30 37.37 43.64
N TRP A 178 46.95 38.25 42.87
CA TRP A 178 48.16 38.21 42.01
C TRP A 178 48.37 37.13 40.93
#